data_AF-A0A2G6HIM4-F1
#
_entry.id   AF-A0A2G6HIM4-F1
#
_cell.length_a   1.000
_cell.length_b   1.000
_cell.length_c   1.000
_cell.angle_alpha   90.00
_cell.angle_beta   90.00
_cell.angle_gamma   90.00
#
_symmetry.space_group_name_H-M   'P 1'
#
loop_
_entity.id
_entity.type
_entity.pdbx_description
1 polymer ?
#
loop_
_entity_poly.entity_id
_entity_poly.type
_entity_poly.pdbx_seq_one_letter_code
_entity_poly.pdbx_strand_id
1 'polypeptide(L)'
;MIDLTTPFVLSQIAMFFAMGLDFLSLQFKKRKQIYLTLVFSASLISAHYFLLGKTTAGVIVFISVLRFATCMFTTNKKYLVVFLALNTAAVLFTYTEIYDLFIYVALFIFIIGNFQHNDKLMRKQMMIGTSLAVLYNAIIFSPMGMIAEGSFLIGNFVGYYRHYIKKASKEQRS
;
A
#
# COMPACT_ATOMS: atom_id res chain seq x y z
N MET A 1 -6.81 19.96 -16.00
CA MET A 1 -7.91 19.30 -16.75
C MET A 1 -7.68 17.80 -16.61
N ILE A 2 -8.68 17.01 -16.18
CA ILE A 2 -8.56 15.55 -16.17
C ILE A 2 -8.66 15.10 -17.62
N ASP A 3 -7.65 14.38 -18.10
CA ASP A 3 -7.62 13.89 -19.48
C ASP A 3 -8.26 12.49 -19.51
N LEU A 4 -9.45 12.35 -20.10
CA LEU A 4 -10.25 11.11 -20.10
C LEU A 4 -9.78 10.11 -21.19
N THR A 5 -8.48 9.98 -21.38
CA THR A 5 -7.92 9.01 -22.33
C THR A 5 -8.25 7.58 -21.93
N THR A 6 -8.27 6.65 -22.90
CA THR A 6 -8.51 5.22 -22.62
C THR A 6 -7.56 4.64 -21.57
N PRO A 7 -6.24 4.91 -21.58
CA PRO A 7 -5.34 4.45 -20.52
C PRO A 7 -5.70 5.00 -19.15
N PHE A 8 -6.10 6.28 -19.07
CA PHE A 8 -6.55 6.88 -17.82
C PHE A 8 -7.78 6.15 -17.27
N VAL A 9 -8.84 5.96 -18.06
CA VAL A 9 -10.06 5.26 -17.61
C VAL A 9 -9.75 3.83 -17.16
N LEU A 10 -8.95 3.08 -17.93
CA LEU A 10 -8.54 1.72 -17.57
C LEU A 10 -7.74 1.69 -16.25
N SER A 11 -6.87 2.67 -16.04
CA SER A 11 -6.13 2.78 -14.78
C SER A 11 -7.08 2.94 -13.58
N GLN A 12 -8.12 3.77 -13.70
CA GLN A 12 -9.06 4.01 -12.60
C GLN A 12 -9.91 2.78 -12.31
N ILE A 13 -10.33 2.06 -13.35
CA ILE A 13 -11.03 0.77 -13.23
C ILE A 13 -10.14 -0.26 -12.52
N ALA A 14 -8.87 -0.37 -12.93
CA ALA A 14 -7.92 -1.28 -12.29
C ALA A 14 -7.76 -0.97 -10.79
N MET A 15 -7.63 0.31 -10.42
CA MET A 15 -7.51 0.73 -9.03
C MET A 15 -8.79 0.44 -8.23
N PHE A 16 -9.97 0.60 -8.83
CA PHE A 16 -11.24 0.25 -8.19
C PHE A 16 -11.33 -1.25 -7.86
N PHE A 17 -10.96 -2.12 -8.81
CA PHE A 17 -10.92 -3.56 -8.55
C PHE A 17 -9.86 -3.94 -7.54
N ALA A 18 -8.68 -3.30 -7.58
CA ALA A 18 -7.64 -3.49 -6.58
C ALA A 18 -8.15 -3.18 -5.16
N MET A 19 -8.81 -2.04 -4.97
CA MET A 19 -9.45 -1.67 -3.70
C MET A 19 -10.46 -2.72 -3.22
N GLY A 20 -11.27 -3.27 -4.13
CA GLY A 20 -12.20 -4.37 -3.82
C GLY A 20 -11.48 -5.63 -3.33
N LEU A 21 -10.36 -5.99 -3.97
CA LEU A 21 -9.52 -7.12 -3.56
C LEU A 21 -8.84 -6.86 -2.22
N ASP A 22 -8.38 -5.63 -1.96
CA ASP A 22 -7.79 -5.27 -0.66
C ASP A 22 -8.81 -5.46 0.46
N PHE A 23 -10.05 -5.02 0.29
CA PHE A 23 -11.11 -5.27 1.27
C PHE A 23 -11.47 -6.75 1.40
N LEU A 24 -11.48 -7.48 0.29
CA LEU A 24 -11.70 -8.93 0.32
C LEU A 24 -10.59 -9.64 1.11
N SER A 25 -9.34 -9.19 0.99
CA SER A 25 -8.21 -9.76 1.72
C SER A 25 -8.40 -9.67 3.24
N LEU A 26 -9.07 -8.61 3.72
CA LEU A 26 -9.39 -8.42 5.14
C LEU A 26 -10.44 -9.41 5.67
N GLN A 27 -11.26 -10.01 4.79
CA GLN A 27 -12.28 -10.98 5.18
C GLN A 27 -11.72 -12.40 5.33
N PHE A 28 -10.58 -12.69 4.71
CA PHE A 28 -9.97 -14.01 4.77
C PHE A 28 -9.24 -14.25 6.10
N LYS A 29 -9.40 -15.46 6.64
CA LYS A 29 -8.70 -15.91 7.85
C LYS A 29 -7.41 -16.67 7.56
N LYS A 30 -7.31 -17.28 6.37
CA LYS A 30 -6.14 -18.09 5.99
C LYS A 30 -5.07 -17.19 5.36
N ARG A 31 -3.87 -17.19 5.96
CA ARG A 31 -2.70 -16.43 5.49
C ARG A 31 -2.47 -16.51 3.98
N LYS A 32 -2.50 -17.71 3.41
CA LYS A 32 -2.30 -17.92 1.96
C LYS A 32 -3.35 -17.20 1.10
N GLN A 33 -4.62 -17.22 1.52
CA GLN A 33 -5.70 -16.54 0.78
C GLN A 33 -5.52 -15.02 0.84
N ILE A 34 -5.22 -14.47 2.02
CA ILE A 34 -4.95 -13.03 2.21
C ILE A 34 -3.87 -12.57 1.24
N TYR A 35 -2.70 -13.21 1.27
CA TYR A 35 -1.57 -12.79 0.45
C TYR A 35 -1.77 -13.06 -1.05
N LEU A 36 -2.47 -14.12 -1.44
CA LEU A 36 -2.80 -14.36 -2.85
C LEU A 36 -3.71 -13.25 -3.40
N THR A 37 -4.71 -12.83 -2.63
CA THR A 37 -5.56 -11.71 -3.01
C THR A 37 -4.79 -10.39 -3.09
N LEU A 38 -3.87 -10.15 -2.17
CA LEU A 38 -2.98 -8.98 -2.20
C LEU A 38 -2.00 -9.00 -3.38
N VAL A 39 -1.58 -10.17 -3.85
CA VAL A 39 -0.79 -10.32 -5.09
C VAL A 39 -1.58 -9.81 -6.29
N PHE A 40 -2.83 -10.25 -6.44
CA PHE A 40 -3.69 -9.78 -7.53
C PHE A 40 -4.01 -8.29 -7.41
N SER A 41 -4.31 -7.81 -6.19
CA SER A 41 -4.52 -6.40 -5.93
C SER A 41 -3.32 -5.55 -6.32
N ALA A 42 -2.13 -5.86 -5.78
CA ALA A 42 -0.91 -5.11 -6.07
C ALA A 42 -0.52 -5.17 -7.55
N SER A 43 -0.88 -6.23 -8.27
CA SER A 43 -0.67 -6.32 -9.72
C SER A 43 -1.54 -5.31 -10.48
N LEU A 44 -2.81 -5.15 -10.06
CA LEU A 44 -3.70 -4.12 -10.61
C LEU A 44 -3.26 -2.70 -10.24
N ILE A 45 -2.78 -2.47 -9.01
CA ILE A 45 -2.24 -1.17 -8.59
C ILE A 45 -0.97 -0.82 -9.38
N SER A 46 -0.09 -1.79 -9.62
CA SER A 46 1.10 -1.61 -10.46
C SER A 46 0.70 -1.27 -11.89
N ALA A 47 -0.24 -2.02 -12.48
CA ALA A 47 -0.78 -1.74 -13.81
C ALA A 47 -1.43 -0.34 -13.89
N HIS A 48 -2.16 0.07 -12.85
CA HIS A 48 -2.72 1.42 -12.73
C HIS A 48 -1.64 2.50 -12.87
N TYR A 49 -0.53 2.40 -12.14
CA TYR A 49 0.54 3.39 -12.25
C TYR A 49 1.24 3.36 -13.61
N PHE A 50 1.46 2.18 -14.21
CA PHE A 50 2.01 2.10 -15.57
C PHE A 50 1.09 2.72 -16.62
N LEU A 51 -0.23 2.51 -16.52
CA LEU A 51 -1.22 3.11 -17.42
C LEU A 51 -1.29 4.64 -17.28
N LEU A 52 -0.95 5.18 -16.10
CA LEU A 52 -0.77 6.63 -15.87
C LEU A 52 0.60 7.17 -16.31
N GLY A 53 1.47 6.33 -16.89
CA GLY A 53 2.83 6.69 -17.27
C GLY A 53 3.77 6.91 -16.08
N LYS A 54 3.40 6.46 -14.87
CA LYS A 54 4.20 6.58 -13.65
C LYS A 54 5.04 5.32 -13.44
N THR A 55 6.11 5.20 -14.24
CA THR A 55 6.98 4.00 -14.27
C THR A 55 7.60 3.70 -12.91
N THR A 56 8.12 4.69 -12.19
CA THR A 56 8.71 4.48 -10.86
C THR A 56 7.73 3.82 -9.91
N ALA A 57 6.53 4.42 -9.75
CA ALA A 57 5.47 3.88 -8.91
C ALA A 57 5.03 2.48 -9.35
N GLY A 58 4.88 2.25 -10.67
CA GLY A 58 4.55 0.95 -11.23
C GLY A 58 5.54 -0.13 -10.81
N VAL A 59 6.85 0.13 -10.92
CA VAL A 59 7.91 -0.83 -10.60
C VAL A 59 8.00 -1.09 -9.09
N ILE A 60 7.98 -0.06 -8.25
CA ILE A 60 8.09 -0.26 -6.80
C ILE A 60 6.86 -0.97 -6.22
N VAL A 61 5.67 -0.75 -6.78
CA VAL A 61 4.46 -1.49 -6.41
C VAL A 61 4.52 -2.92 -6.96
N PHE A 62 5.10 -3.14 -8.14
CA PHE A 62 5.34 -4.49 -8.63
C PHE A 62 6.25 -5.30 -7.69
N ILE A 63 7.24 -4.67 -7.04
CA ILE A 63 8.04 -5.33 -6.00
C ILE A 63 7.16 -5.78 -4.82
N SER A 64 6.07 -5.06 -4.51
CA SER A 64 5.10 -5.52 -3.51
C SER A 64 4.36 -6.80 -3.93
N VAL A 65 4.15 -7.04 -5.22
CA VAL A 65 3.61 -8.32 -5.73
C VAL A 65 4.55 -9.47 -5.35
N LEU A 66 5.85 -9.32 -5.64
CA LEU A 66 6.87 -10.31 -5.29
C LEU A 66 6.96 -10.51 -3.77
N ARG A 67 6.83 -9.42 -3.00
CA ARG A 67 6.81 -9.45 -1.55
C ARG A 67 5.61 -10.22 -1.01
N PHE A 68 4.40 -9.92 -1.47
CA PHE A 68 3.21 -10.63 -1.02
C PHE A 68 3.26 -12.11 -1.42
N ALA A 69 3.77 -12.43 -2.61
CA ALA A 69 3.99 -13.81 -3.02
C ALA A 69 4.98 -14.54 -2.09
N THR A 70 6.09 -13.88 -1.73
CA THR A 70 7.06 -14.42 -0.77
C THR A 70 6.44 -14.59 0.63
N CYS A 71 5.63 -13.62 1.06
CA CYS A 71 4.92 -13.64 2.34
C CYS A 71 3.88 -14.77 2.45
N MET A 72 3.46 -15.38 1.34
CA MET A 72 2.65 -16.61 1.36
C MET A 72 3.42 -17.79 1.99
N PHE A 73 4.74 -17.81 1.86
CA PHE A 73 5.59 -18.93 2.26
C PHE A 73 6.45 -18.63 3.50
N THR A 74 6.87 -17.37 3.70
CA THR A 74 7.82 -17.02 4.76
C THR A 74 7.64 -15.59 5.29
N THR A 75 8.06 -15.34 6.53
CA THR A 75 8.09 -14.01 7.18
C THR A 75 9.47 -13.72 7.78
N ASN A 76 10.51 -14.38 7.29
CA ASN A 76 11.87 -14.21 7.81
C ASN A 76 12.38 -12.77 7.55
N LYS A 77 13.00 -12.16 8.58
CA LYS A 77 13.58 -10.81 8.53
C LYS A 77 14.67 -10.63 7.46
N LYS A 78 15.28 -11.72 6.96
CA LYS A 78 16.18 -11.64 5.80
C LYS A 78 15.46 -11.06 4.56
N TYR A 79 14.20 -11.42 4.34
CA TYR A 79 13.42 -10.93 3.20
C TYR A 79 13.01 -9.46 3.36
N LEU A 80 12.85 -8.96 4.59
CA LEU A 80 12.67 -7.53 4.85
C LEU A 80 13.81 -6.72 4.21
N VAL A 81 15.05 -7.08 4.50
CA VAL A 81 16.23 -6.39 3.96
C VAL A 81 16.28 -6.49 2.45
N VAL A 82 15.99 -7.67 1.88
CA VAL A 82 15.93 -7.87 0.43
C VAL A 82 14.90 -6.94 -0.23
N PHE A 83 13.67 -6.86 0.31
CA PHE A 83 12.63 -6.01 -0.27
C PHE A 83 12.93 -4.52 -0.11
N LEU A 84 13.53 -4.09 1.01
CA LEU A 84 13.98 -2.70 1.15
C LEU A 84 15.07 -2.38 0.12
N ALA A 85 16.07 -3.24 -0.04
CA ALA A 85 17.14 -3.05 -1.01
C ALA A 85 16.62 -3.03 -2.46
N LEU A 86 15.71 -3.95 -2.81
CA LEU A 86 15.07 -3.97 -4.13
C LEU A 86 14.24 -2.71 -4.38
N ASN A 87 13.51 -2.24 -3.37
CA ASN A 87 12.68 -1.04 -3.50
C ASN A 87 13.55 0.22 -3.71
N THR A 88 14.64 0.35 -2.95
CA THR A 88 15.62 1.43 -3.13
C THR A 88 16.32 1.33 -4.50
N ALA A 89 16.76 0.12 -4.90
CA ALA A 89 17.40 -0.08 -6.20
C ALA A 89 16.46 0.28 -7.36
N ALA A 90 15.18 -0.11 -7.30
CA ALA A 90 14.21 0.25 -8.31
C ALA A 90 14.11 1.76 -8.50
N VAL A 91 13.98 2.52 -7.42
CA VAL A 91 13.95 4.00 -7.52
C VAL A 91 15.24 4.53 -8.12
N LEU A 92 16.43 4.03 -7.73
CA LEU A 92 17.69 4.49 -8.32
C LEU A 92 17.74 4.33 -9.85
N PHE A 93 17.07 3.32 -10.41
CA PHE A 93 17.04 3.06 -11.86
C PHE A 93 15.88 3.71 -12.60
N THR A 94 14.74 3.91 -11.94
CA THR A 94 13.51 4.38 -12.61
C THR A 94 13.13 5.81 -12.26
N TYR A 95 13.79 6.43 -11.28
CA TYR A 95 13.44 7.75 -10.76
C TYR A 95 13.38 8.79 -11.88
N THR A 96 12.19 9.34 -12.07
CA THR A 96 11.93 10.38 -13.06
C THR A 96 11.59 11.72 -12.40
N GLU A 97 10.83 11.68 -11.30
CA GLU A 97 10.11 12.84 -10.80
C GLU A 97 10.26 12.99 -9.29
N ILE A 98 10.35 14.23 -8.80
CA ILE A 98 10.57 14.50 -7.37
C ILE A 98 9.49 13.90 -6.47
N TYR A 99 8.26 13.85 -6.96
CA TYR A 99 7.13 13.29 -6.22
C TYR A 99 7.18 11.76 -6.12
N ASP A 100 7.98 11.06 -6.94
CA ASP A 100 8.18 9.62 -6.80
C ASP A 100 8.83 9.25 -5.45
N LEU A 101 9.51 10.20 -4.79
CA LEU A 101 10.01 10.02 -3.43
C LEU A 101 8.88 9.79 -2.42
N PHE A 102 7.68 10.38 -2.62
CA PHE A 102 6.56 10.18 -1.71
C PHE A 102 6.09 8.73 -1.70
N ILE A 103 5.87 8.15 -2.89
CA ILE A 103 5.43 6.76 -3.01
C ILE A 103 6.54 5.78 -2.62
N TYR A 104 7.80 6.13 -2.88
CA TYR A 104 8.96 5.37 -2.39
C TYR A 104 8.97 5.29 -0.87
N VAL A 105 8.92 6.43 -0.18
CA VAL A 105 8.93 6.47 1.29
C VAL A 105 7.70 5.77 1.85
N ALA A 106 6.53 5.93 1.22
CA ALA A 106 5.31 5.20 1.59
C ALA A 106 5.54 3.69 1.58
N LEU A 107 6.04 3.13 0.47
CA LEU A 107 6.31 1.70 0.35
C LEU A 107 7.42 1.23 1.30
N PHE A 108 8.46 2.03 1.49
CA PHE A 108 9.53 1.72 2.44
C PHE A 108 8.97 1.53 3.86
N ILE A 109 8.09 2.44 4.29
CA ILE A 109 7.39 2.37 5.57
C ILE A 109 6.46 1.15 5.62
N PHE A 110 5.73 0.85 4.54
CA PHE A 110 4.87 -0.35 4.49
C PHE A 110 5.66 -1.64 4.61
N ILE A 111 6.82 -1.73 3.95
CA ILE A 111 7.69 -2.90 4.06
C ILE A 111 8.12 -3.05 5.53
N ILE A 112 8.57 -1.98 6.19
CA ILE A 112 8.93 -2.05 7.62
C ILE A 112 7.73 -2.46 8.48
N GLY A 113 6.56 -1.86 8.25
CA GLY A 113 5.32 -2.13 8.98
C GLY A 113 4.88 -3.59 8.91
N ASN A 114 4.91 -4.17 7.71
CA ASN A 114 4.51 -5.56 7.48
C ASN A 114 5.38 -6.60 8.20
N PHE A 115 6.58 -6.22 8.65
CA PHE A 115 7.50 -7.09 9.40
C PHE A 115 7.59 -6.74 10.89
N GLN A 116 6.75 -5.83 11.39
CA GLN A 116 6.66 -5.53 12.83
C GLN A 116 5.90 -6.61 13.59
N HIS A 117 6.39 -6.98 14.78
CA HIS A 117 5.65 -7.85 15.72
C HIS A 117 4.63 -7.08 16.57
N ASN A 118 4.79 -5.76 16.70
CA ASN A 118 3.91 -4.92 17.50
C ASN A 118 2.81 -4.31 16.63
N ASP A 119 1.58 -4.82 16.79
CA ASP A 119 0.40 -4.37 16.05
C ASP A 119 0.16 -2.86 16.14
N LYS A 120 0.48 -2.22 17.28
CA LYS A 120 0.32 -0.78 17.47
C LYS A 120 1.30 0.00 16.61
N LEU A 121 2.55 -0.45 16.54
CA LEU A 121 3.59 0.20 15.72
C LEU A 121 3.35 -0.04 14.24
N MET A 122 2.94 -1.26 13.86
CA MET A 122 2.52 -1.60 12.49
C MET A 122 1.44 -0.63 12.01
N ARG A 123 0.35 -0.46 12.77
CA ARG A 123 -0.75 0.44 12.39
C ARG A 123 -0.32 1.89 12.26
N LYS A 124 0.56 2.39 13.15
CA LYS A 124 1.12 3.74 13.02
C LYS A 124 1.91 3.91 11.74
N GLN A 125 2.76 2.94 11.41
CA GLN A 125 3.54 2.96 10.17
C GLN A 125 2.64 2.88 8.93
N MET A 126 1.62 2.01 8.95
CA MET A 126 0.63 1.96 7.87
C MET A 126 -0.06 3.30 7.68
N MET A 127 -0.51 3.97 8.74
CA MET A 127 -1.13 5.30 8.63
C MET A 127 -0.16 6.32 8.00
N ILE A 128 1.10 6.37 8.42
CA ILE A 128 2.09 7.30 7.87
C ILE A 128 2.32 7.02 6.38
N GLY A 129 2.54 5.76 6.02
CA GLY A 129 2.74 5.37 4.62
C GLY A 129 1.53 5.67 3.75
N THR A 130 0.31 5.42 4.25
CA THR A 130 -0.93 5.68 3.50
C THR A 130 -1.15 7.17 3.29
N SER A 131 -0.80 8.02 4.27
CA SER A 131 -0.88 9.48 4.08
C SER A 131 0.03 9.95 2.94
N LEU A 132 1.23 9.38 2.82
CA LEU A 132 2.15 9.68 1.72
C LEU A 132 1.62 9.13 0.38
N ALA A 133 0.99 7.95 0.38
CA ALA A 133 0.37 7.37 -0.81
C ALA A 133 -0.85 8.19 -1.29
N VAL A 134 -1.68 8.71 -0.37
CA VAL A 134 -2.77 9.65 -0.71
C VAL A 134 -2.20 10.91 -1.36
N LEU A 135 -1.15 11.49 -0.77
CA LEU A 135 -0.50 12.68 -1.31
C LEU A 135 0.06 12.42 -2.71
N TYR A 136 0.74 11.29 -2.91
CA TYR A 136 1.24 10.90 -4.24
C TYR A 136 0.10 10.80 -5.26
N ASN A 137 -0.98 10.10 -4.92
CA ASN A 137 -2.14 9.93 -5.80
C ASN A 137 -2.84 11.26 -6.12
N ALA A 138 -2.84 12.21 -5.17
CA ALA A 138 -3.34 13.56 -5.41
C ALA A 138 -2.46 14.34 -6.40
N ILE A 139 -1.13 14.27 -6.26
CA ILE A 139 -0.17 14.96 -7.15
C ILE A 139 -0.28 14.45 -8.58
N ILE A 140 -0.40 13.13 -8.76
CA ILE A 140 -0.55 12.53 -10.10
C ILE A 140 -1.97 12.60 -10.66
N PHE A 141 -2.89 13.28 -9.96
CA PHE A 141 -4.30 13.38 -10.31
C PHE A 141 -4.97 12.02 -10.58
N SER A 142 -4.82 11.07 -9.65
CA SER A 142 -5.48 9.76 -9.65
C SER A 142 -6.65 9.73 -8.66
N PRO A 143 -7.91 10.01 -9.10
CA PRO A 143 -9.05 10.08 -8.19
C PRO A 143 -9.32 8.75 -7.47
N MET A 144 -9.28 7.63 -8.21
CA MET A 144 -9.51 6.32 -7.58
C MET A 144 -8.36 5.92 -6.65
N GLY A 145 -7.13 6.30 -6.97
CA GLY A 145 -5.98 6.11 -6.08
C GLY A 145 -6.17 6.84 -4.75
N MET A 146 -6.62 8.09 -4.81
CA MET A 146 -6.93 8.88 -3.61
C MET A 146 -8.06 8.27 -2.78
N ILE A 147 -9.14 7.82 -3.43
CA ILE A 147 -10.28 7.21 -2.73
C ILE A 147 -9.85 5.92 -2.04
N ALA A 148 -9.08 5.05 -2.71
CA ALA A 148 -8.64 3.78 -2.16
C ALA A 148 -7.72 3.99 -0.94
N GLU A 149 -6.65 4.76 -1.09
CA GLU A 149 -5.70 5.03 -0.01
C GLU A 149 -6.33 5.84 1.11
N GLY A 150 -7.21 6.79 0.79
CA GLY A 150 -7.95 7.59 1.76
C GLY A 150 -8.92 6.74 2.60
N SER A 151 -9.64 5.81 1.97
CA SER A 151 -10.50 4.86 2.66
C SER A 151 -9.70 3.97 3.62
N PHE A 152 -8.52 3.52 3.17
CA PHE A 152 -7.64 2.69 3.97
C PHE A 152 -7.03 3.45 5.16
N LEU A 153 -6.64 4.72 4.97
CA LEU A 153 -6.17 5.60 6.04
C LEU A 153 -7.27 5.83 7.10
N ILE A 154 -8.50 6.14 6.67
CA ILE A 154 -9.65 6.30 7.58
C ILE A 154 -9.89 5.00 8.36
N GLY A 155 -9.88 3.85 7.68
CA GLY A 155 -10.04 2.55 8.31
C GLY A 155 -8.98 2.25 9.38
N ASN A 156 -7.71 2.58 9.10
CA ASN A 156 -6.63 2.44 10.07
C ASN A 156 -6.80 3.38 11.27
N PHE A 157 -7.23 4.63 11.05
CA PHE A 157 -7.47 5.60 12.11
C PHE A 157 -8.60 5.15 13.05
N VAL A 158 -9.74 4.73 12.49
CA VAL A 158 -10.88 4.21 13.26
C VAL A 158 -10.48 2.95 14.04
N GLY A 159 -9.76 2.03 13.41
CA GLY A 159 -9.25 0.82 14.06
C GLY A 159 -8.30 1.14 15.22
N TYR A 160 -7.36 2.07 15.01
CA TYR A 160 -6.42 2.50 16.03
C TYR A 160 -7.13 3.15 17.23
N TYR A 161 -8.08 4.07 16.97
CA TYR A 161 -8.86 4.74 18.02
C TYR A 161 -9.66 3.73 18.86
N ARG A 162 -10.36 2.79 18.22
CA ARG A 162 -11.18 1.78 18.90
C ARG A 162 -10.36 0.86 19.78
N HIS A 163 -9.23 0.35 19.29
CA HIS A 163 -8.49 -0.71 19.97
C HIS A 163 -7.50 -0.19 21.02
N TYR A 164 -6.93 1.00 20.82
CA TYR A 164 -5.83 1.47 21.69
C TYR A 164 -6.16 2.71 22.50
N ILE A 165 -7.06 3.59 22.03
CA ILE A 165 -7.41 4.81 22.77
C ILE A 165 -8.64 4.55 23.66
N LYS A 166 -9.73 4.05 23.06
CA LYS A 166 -10.99 3.81 23.79
C LYS A 166 -10.87 2.71 24.84
N LYS A 167 -10.08 1.65 24.57
CA LYS A 167 -9.88 0.53 25.52
C LYS A 167 -8.97 0.94 26.70
N ALA A 168 -7.88 1.64 26.44
CA ALA A 168 -6.99 2.16 27.49
C ALA A 168 -7.71 3.13 28.44
N SER A 169 -8.61 3.98 27.91
CA SER A 169 -9.43 4.88 28.73
C SER A 169 -10.44 4.15 29.63
N LYS A 170 -10.87 2.93 29.27
CA LYS A 170 -11.74 2.10 30.11
C LYS A 170 -10.98 1.34 31.19
N GLU A 171 -9.78 0.82 30.90
CA GLU A 171 -8.93 0.15 31.89
C GLU A 171 -8.40 1.11 32.96
N GLN A 172 -8.22 2.40 32.66
CA GLN A 172 -7.84 3.42 33.65
C GLN A 172 -9.02 3.95 34.51
N ARG A 173 -10.26 3.58 34.17
CA ARG A 173 -11.48 3.97 34.91
C ARG A 173 -12.12 2.81 35.68
N SER A 174 -11.51 1.62 35.61
CA SER A 174 -11.86 0.43 36.39
C SER A 174 -10.90 0.29 37.57
#